data_AF-A0A966MW46-F1
#
_entry.id   AF-A0A966MW46-F1
#
_cell.length_a   1.000
_cell.length_b   1.000
_cell.length_c   1.000
_cell.angle_alpha   90.00
_cell.angle_beta   90.00
_cell.angle_gamma   90.00
#
_symmetry.space_group_name_H-M   'P 1'
#
loop_
_entity.id
_entity.type
_entity.pdbx_description
1 polymer ?
#
loop_
_entity_poly.entity_id
_entity_poly.type
_entity_poly.pdbx_seq_one_letter_code
_entity_poly.pdbx_strand_id
1 'polypeptide(L)' 'PKSTLIMLVAAFAGFDATMHAYRTAVAEQYRFYSYGDAMAIV' A
#
# COMPACT_ATOMS: atom_id res chain seq x y z
N PRO A 1 -3.96 6.31 -6.91
CA PRO A 1 -4.98 5.58 -6.11
C PRO A 1 -5.64 6.52 -5.09
N LYS A 2 -6.98 6.49 -4.97
CA LYS A 2 -7.76 7.34 -4.03
C LYS A 2 -8.78 6.51 -3.23
N SER A 3 -8.38 5.35 -2.72
CA SER A 3 -9.25 4.56 -1.85
C SER A 3 -9.16 5.06 -0.40
N THR A 4 -10.24 4.93 0.36
CA THR A 4 -10.24 5.25 1.79
C THR A 4 -9.30 4.33 2.57
N LEU A 5 -9.16 3.06 2.15
CA LEU A 5 -8.22 2.11 2.76
C LEU A 5 -6.76 2.53 2.62
N ILE A 6 -6.33 3.05 1.45
CA ILE A 6 -4.94 3.51 1.32
C ILE A 6 -4.68 4.78 2.13
N MET A 7 -5.71 5.62 2.32
CA MET A 7 -5.63 6.76 3.25
C MET A 7 -5.51 6.31 4.71
N LEU A 8 -6.23 5.27 5.12
CA LEU A 8 -6.10 4.69 6.46
C LEU A 8 -4.68 4.15 6.70
N VAL A 9 -4.14 3.38 5.76
CA VAL A 9 -2.76 2.88 5.84
C VAL A 9 -1.75 4.03 5.88
N ALA A 10 -1.96 5.07 5.06
CA ALA A 10 -1.12 6.28 5.06
C ALA A 10 -1.19 7.07 6.38
N ALA A 11 -2.32 7.06 7.08
CA ALA A 11 -2.42 7.66 8.42
C ALA A 11 -1.63 6.88 9.48
N PHE A 12 -1.42 5.57 9.28
CA PHE A 12 -0.66 4.71 10.19
C PHE A 12 0.85 4.71 9.88
N ALA A 13 1.25 4.55 8.62
CA ALA A 13 2.65 4.42 8.20
C ALA A 13 3.25 5.70 7.60
N GLY A 14 2.48 6.77 7.47
CA GLY A 14 2.87 7.99 6.75
C GLY A 14 2.62 7.90 5.24
N PHE A 15 2.25 9.02 4.64
CA PHE A 15 1.85 9.08 3.23
C PHE A 15 2.98 8.74 2.26
N ASP A 16 4.16 9.35 2.45
CA ASP A 16 5.28 9.16 1.52
C ASP A 16 5.82 7.73 1.55
N ALA A 17 5.96 7.16 2.75
CA ALA A 17 6.37 5.77 2.94
C ALA A 17 5.36 4.79 2.31
N THR A 18 4.06 5.00 2.57
CA THR A 18 2.99 4.17 2.00
C THR A 18 2.99 4.23 0.47
N MET A 19 3.12 5.42 -0.11
CA MET A 19 3.14 5.58 -1.56
C MET A 19 4.43 5.06 -2.21
N HIS A 20 5.57 5.15 -1.51
CA HIS A 20 6.81 4.53 -1.97
C HIS A 20 6.72 3.00 -1.98
N ALA A 21 6.22 2.39 -0.91
CA ALA A 21 5.98 0.95 -0.84
C ALA A 21 4.97 0.49 -1.90
N TYR A 22 3.88 1.24 -2.10
CA TYR A 22 2.88 0.95 -3.14
C TYR A 22 3.49 0.96 -4.55
N ARG A 23 4.32 1.97 -4.88
CA ARG A 23 5.01 2.04 -6.18
C ARG A 23 5.96 0.86 -6.38
N THR A 24 6.68 0.48 -5.33
CA THR A 24 7.59 -0.68 -5.36
C THR A 24 6.80 -1.97 -5.61
N ALA A 25 5.70 -2.18 -4.89
CA ALA A 25 4.82 -3.34 -5.07
C ALA A 25 4.23 -3.42 -6.49
N VAL A 26 3.90 -2.28 -7.12
CA VAL A 26 3.46 -2.24 -8.52
C VAL A 26 4.58 -2.64 -9.48
N ALA A 27 5.80 -2.12 -9.28
CA ALA A 27 6.96 -2.44 -10.11
C ALA A 27 7.32 -3.94 -10.03
N GLU A 28 7.22 -4.51 -8.84
CA GLU A 28 7.45 -5.92 -8.55
C GLU A 28 6.23 -6.82 -8.84
N GLN A 29 5.18 -6.28 -9.48
CA GLN A 29 4.00 -7.04 -9.90
C GLN A 29 3.26 -7.78 -8.76
N TYR A 30 3.23 -7.21 -7.55
CA TYR A 30 2.42 -7.73 -6.45
C TYR A 30 0.94 -7.71 -6.81
N ARG A 31 0.20 -8.69 -6.28
CA ARG A 31 -1.25 -8.79 -6.46
C ARG A 31 -1.93 -7.87 -5.46
N PHE A 32 -2.87 -7.04 -5.93
CA PHE A 32 -3.64 -6.12 -5.08
C PHE A 32 -5.08 -6.61 -4.90
N TYR A 33 -5.86 -5.88 -4.10
CA TYR A 33 -7.27 -6.17 -3.77
C TYR A 33 -7.46 -7.40 -2.87
N SER A 34 -8.70 -7.87 -2.75
CA SER A 34 -9.18 -8.79 -1.73
C SER A 34 -8.46 -10.14 -1.66
N TYR A 35 -7.88 -10.60 -2.77
CA TYR A 35 -7.16 -11.89 -2.87
C TYR A 35 -5.68 -11.70 -3.23
N GLY A 36 -5.19 -10.48 -3.07
CA GLY A 36 -3.81 -10.12 -3.35
C GLY A 36 -2.86 -10.52 -2.24
N ASP A 37 -1.70 -9.89 -2.26
CA ASP A 37 -0.64 -10.04 -1.28
C ASP A 37 -0.85 -9.03 -0.13
N ALA A 38 -0.07 -9.16 0.93
CA ALA A 38 -0.23 -8.38 2.16
C ALA A 38 0.96 -7.45 2.43
N MET A 39 0.69 -6.37 3.16
CA MET A 39 1.70 -5.46 3.70
C MET A 39 1.67 -5.54 5.22
N ALA A 40 2.82 -5.80 5.83
CA ALA A 40 3.01 -5.72 7.28
C ALA A 40 3.76 -4.43 7.63
N ILE A 41 3.26 -3.69 8.62
CA ILE A 41 3.85 -2.44 9.10
C ILE A 41 4.26 -2.68 10.56
N VAL A 42 5.51 -2.39 10.88
CA VAL A 42 6.16 -2.66 12.19
C VAL A 42 6.81 -1.41 12.76
#